data_AF-A0A937GIH2-F1
#
_entry.id   AF-A0A937GIH2-F1
#
_cell.length_a   1.000
_cell.length_b   1.000
_cell.length_c   1.000
_cell.angle_alpha   90.00
_cell.angle_beta   90.00
_cell.angle_gamma   90.00
#
_symmetry.space_group_name_H-M   'P 1'
#
loop_
_entity.id
_entity.type
_entity.pdbx_description
1 polymer ?
#
loop_
_entity_poly.entity_id
_entity_poly.type
_entity_poly.pdbx_seq_one_letter_code
_entity_poly.pdbx_strand_id
1 'polypeptide(L)'
;MTDIGHLYAQCQLGISEAQFWSDRLAADALALEPGAAQRFAVLGTHALDKIAALWESRLPSIPVEGASIPLREHAQVSEYIASLRSEVKALDAATNADLDPSTHRMCQRLICEIDLLSDDARRIGVDL
;
A
#
# COMPACT_ATOMS: atom_id res chain seq x y z
N MET A 1 19.97 -8.13 -4.44
CA MET A 1 19.36 -9.02 -3.44
C MET A 1 18.98 -8.16 -2.27
N THR A 2 17.69 -8.09 -1.94
CA THR A 2 17.19 -7.28 -0.82
C THR A 2 17.64 -7.90 0.50
N ASP A 3 18.32 -7.11 1.33
CA ASP A 3 18.69 -7.55 2.68
C ASP A 3 17.45 -7.64 3.58
N ILE A 4 17.46 -8.55 4.56
CA ILE A 4 16.32 -8.80 5.46
C ILE A 4 15.97 -7.56 6.28
N GLY A 5 16.96 -6.75 6.66
CA GLY A 5 16.74 -5.48 7.34
C GLY A 5 16.04 -4.45 6.45
N HIS A 6 16.41 -4.40 5.17
CA HIS A 6 15.77 -3.52 4.19
C HIS A 6 14.31 -3.95 3.93
N LEU A 7 14.08 -5.26 3.75
CA LEU A 7 12.73 -5.79 3.56
C LEU A 7 11.84 -5.54 4.78
N TYR A 8 12.38 -5.74 6.00
CA TYR A 8 11.65 -5.43 7.23
C TYR A 8 11.24 -3.96 7.29
N ALA A 9 12.17 -3.05 6.99
CA ALA A 9 11.89 -1.62 6.98
C ALA A 9 10.82 -1.24 5.94
N GLN A 10 10.89 -1.80 4.73
CA GLN A 10 9.89 -1.57 3.69
C GLN A 10 8.50 -2.10 4.07
N CYS A 11 8.43 -3.31 4.65
CA CYS A 11 7.17 -3.86 5.14
C CYS A 11 6.59 -2.96 6.24
N GLN A 12 7.37 -2.57 7.24
CA GLN A 12 6.90 -1.69 8.33
C GLN A 12 6.37 -0.36 7.81
N LEU A 13 7.09 0.27 6.88
CA LEU A 13 6.65 1.52 6.26
C LEU A 13 5.37 1.31 5.44
N GLY A 14 5.32 0.28 4.60
CA GLY A 14 4.17 -0.06 3.77
C GLY A 14 2.91 -0.34 4.58
N ILE A 15 3.03 -1.04 5.71
CA ILE A 15 1.93 -1.27 6.66
C ILE A 15 1.44 0.06 7.23
N SER A 16 2.35 0.86 7.77
CA SER A 16 2.02 2.08 8.51
C SER A 16 1.39 3.13 7.58
N GLU A 17 1.89 3.28 6.36
CA GLU A 17 1.33 4.21 5.38
C GLU A 17 -0.03 3.75 4.86
N ALA A 18 -0.19 2.45 4.58
CA ALA A 18 -1.48 1.92 4.13
C ALA A 18 -2.56 2.08 5.20
N GLN A 19 -2.22 1.80 6.47
CA GLN A 19 -3.12 2.02 7.61
C GLN A 19 -3.47 3.50 7.78
N PHE A 20 -2.47 4.40 7.73
CA PHE A 20 -2.70 5.84 7.83
C PHE A 20 -3.69 6.35 6.78
N TRP A 21 -3.50 5.97 5.51
CA TRP A 21 -4.40 6.38 4.44
C TRP A 21 -5.76 5.69 4.52
N SER A 22 -5.80 4.43 4.98
CA SER A 22 -7.06 3.72 5.23
C SER A 22 -7.92 4.44 6.27
N ASP A 23 -7.32 4.80 7.41
CA ASP A 23 -7.99 5.52 8.50
C ASP A 23 -8.49 6.89 8.04
N ARG A 24 -7.68 7.60 7.25
CA ARG A 24 -8.07 8.90 6.68
C ARG A 24 -9.27 8.76 5.74
N LEU A 25 -9.26 7.78 4.84
CA LEU A 25 -10.40 7.53 3.95
C LEU A 25 -11.63 7.05 4.73
N ALA A 26 -11.45 6.27 5.81
CA ALA A 26 -12.57 5.86 6.65
C ALA A 26 -13.23 7.09 7.32
N ALA A 27 -12.43 8.05 7.78
CA ALA A 27 -12.93 9.31 8.31
C ALA A 27 -13.65 10.15 7.24
N ASP A 28 -13.08 10.24 6.03
CA ASP A 28 -13.71 10.94 4.90
C ASP A 28 -15.06 10.29 4.51
N ALA A 29 -15.16 8.96 4.53
CA ALA A 29 -16.40 8.25 4.22
C ALA A 29 -17.55 8.60 5.18
N LEU A 30 -17.23 8.87 6.45
CA LEU A 30 -18.21 9.29 7.47
C LEU A 30 -18.60 10.77 7.34
N ALA A 31 -17.69 11.61 6.84
CA ALA A 31 -17.89 13.06 6.78
C ALA A 31 -18.47 13.54 5.44
N LEU A 32 -18.27 12.80 4.36
CA LEU A 32 -18.71 13.17 3.01
C LEU A 32 -20.18 12.83 2.76
N GLU A 33 -20.85 13.71 2.02
CA GLU A 33 -22.18 13.44 1.48
C GLU A 33 -22.17 12.27 0.48
N PRO A 34 -23.30 11.55 0.33
CA PRO A 34 -23.41 10.47 -0.63
C PRO A 34 -23.05 10.89 -2.06
N GLY A 35 -22.02 10.25 -2.61
CA GLY A 35 -21.50 10.61 -3.93
C GLY A 35 -20.27 9.79 -4.34
N ALA A 36 -19.64 10.19 -5.44
CA ALA A 36 -18.43 9.53 -5.95
C ALA A 36 -17.28 9.53 -4.92
N ALA A 37 -17.06 10.68 -4.26
CA ALA A 37 -16.02 10.83 -3.26
C ALA A 37 -16.24 9.92 -2.02
N GLN A 38 -17.46 9.87 -1.48
CA GLN A 38 -17.78 8.96 -0.36
C GLN A 38 -17.63 7.48 -0.76
N ARG A 39 -18.11 7.10 -1.95
CA ARG A 39 -17.95 5.73 -2.47
C ARG A 39 -16.49 5.35 -2.65
N PHE A 40 -15.68 6.29 -3.15
CA PHE A 40 -14.24 6.08 -3.26
C PHE A 40 -13.61 5.90 -1.88
N ALA A 41 -13.97 6.73 -0.90
CA ALA A 41 -13.45 6.63 0.45
C ALA A 41 -13.70 5.23 1.05
N VAL A 42 -14.93 4.69 0.93
CA VAL A 42 -15.26 3.32 1.39
C VAL A 42 -14.46 2.25 0.66
N LEU A 43 -14.39 2.31 -0.68
CA LEU A 43 -13.65 1.33 -1.48
C LEU A 43 -12.14 1.39 -1.19
N GLY A 44 -11.61 2.61 -1.05
CA GLY A 44 -10.22 2.89 -0.77
C GLY A 44 -9.80 2.38 0.61
N THR A 45 -10.61 2.57 1.66
CA THR A 45 -10.36 1.96 2.97
C THR A 45 -10.16 0.45 2.84
N HIS A 46 -11.10 -0.25 2.20
CA HIS A 46 -10.99 -1.70 2.03
C HIS A 46 -9.79 -2.14 1.18
N ALA A 47 -9.44 -1.39 0.14
CA ALA A 47 -8.28 -1.69 -0.68
C ALA A 47 -6.96 -1.48 0.09
N LEU A 48 -6.87 -0.40 0.86
CA LEU A 48 -5.70 -0.07 1.66
C LEU A 48 -5.52 -1.04 2.83
N ASP A 49 -6.59 -1.52 3.45
CA ASP A 49 -6.53 -2.58 4.47
C ASP A 49 -5.94 -3.88 3.89
N LYS A 50 -6.34 -4.25 2.67
CA LYS A 50 -5.76 -5.42 1.99
C LYS A 50 -4.28 -5.22 1.67
N ILE A 51 -3.90 -4.02 1.23
CA ILE A 51 -2.50 -3.66 0.96
C ILE A 51 -1.68 -3.77 2.25
N ALA A 52 -2.17 -3.27 3.38
CA ALA A 52 -1.53 -3.41 4.69
C ALA A 52 -1.35 -4.90 5.06
N ALA A 53 -2.41 -5.71 4.92
CA ALA A 53 -2.35 -7.14 5.20
C ALA A 53 -1.36 -7.89 4.28
N LEU A 54 -1.20 -7.46 3.02
CA LEU A 54 -0.20 -8.01 2.12
C LEU A 54 1.22 -7.71 2.60
N TRP A 55 1.50 -6.48 3.05
CA TRP A 55 2.78 -6.12 3.64
C TRP A 55 3.06 -6.91 4.93
N GLU A 56 2.07 -7.02 5.82
CA GLU A 56 2.16 -7.82 7.05
C GLU A 56 2.49 -9.28 6.74
N SER A 57 1.90 -9.85 5.69
CA SER A 57 2.13 -11.25 5.32
C SER A 57 3.58 -11.57 4.96
N ARG A 58 4.37 -10.56 4.59
CA ARG A 58 5.80 -10.72 4.25
C ARG A 58 6.75 -10.21 5.33
N LEU A 59 6.24 -9.52 6.35
CA LEU A 59 7.03 -8.96 7.43
C LEU A 59 7.94 -10.05 8.03
N PRO A 60 9.28 -9.89 7.95
CA PRO A 60 10.19 -10.86 8.54
C PRO A 60 9.93 -11.06 10.04
N SER A 61 9.90 -12.31 10.49
CA SER A 61 9.54 -12.67 11.87
C SER A 61 10.62 -12.33 12.92
N ILE A 62 11.82 -11.97 12.48
CA ILE A 62 12.90 -11.55 13.36
C ILE A 62 12.74 -10.05 13.56
N PRO A 63 12.44 -9.57 14.78
CA PRO A 63 12.41 -8.14 15.04
C PRO A 63 13.82 -7.60 14.80
N VAL A 64 13.95 -6.82 13.74
CA VAL A 64 15.14 -6.01 13.53
C VAL A 64 14.95 -4.82 14.46
N GLU A 65 15.85 -4.61 15.42
CA GLU A 65 15.85 -3.40 16.24
C GLU A 65 15.83 -2.19 15.31
N GLY A 66 14.70 -1.50 15.25
CA GLY A 66 14.44 -0.52 14.20
C GLY A 66 13.61 0.60 14.75
N ALA A 67 14.17 1.81 14.70
CA ALA A 67 13.46 3.05 14.96
C ALA A 67 12.14 3.09 14.17
N SER A 68 11.12 3.75 14.75
CA SER A 68 9.90 4.08 14.03
C SER A 68 10.28 4.74 12.69
N ILE A 69 9.84 4.15 11.57
CA ILE A 69 10.13 4.69 10.26
C ILE A 69 9.11 5.80 10.03
N PRO A 70 9.54 7.06 9.86
CA PRO A 70 8.61 8.15 9.64
C PRO A 70 7.84 7.91 8.34
N LEU A 71 6.52 8.16 8.39
CA LEU A 71 5.68 8.15 7.19
C LEU A 71 6.21 9.18 6.19
N ARG A 72 6.09 8.87 4.90
CA ARG A 72 6.40 9.86 3.87
C ARG A 72 5.25 10.84 3.73
N GLU A 73 5.62 12.09 3.47
CA GLU A 73 4.65 13.15 3.23
C GLU A 73 4.07 13.01 1.84
N HIS A 74 2.76 12.80 1.77
CA HIS A 74 1.96 12.85 0.54
C HIS A 74 0.80 13.81 0.78
N ALA A 75 0.59 14.76 -0.13
CA ALA A 75 -0.48 15.76 0.04
C ALA A 75 -1.86 15.13 -0.21
N GLN A 76 -1.92 14.14 -1.09
CA GLN A 76 -3.14 13.48 -1.53
C GLN A 76 -2.97 11.96 -1.64
N VAL A 77 -4.09 11.24 -1.58
CA VAL A 77 -4.10 9.77 -1.70
C VAL A 77 -3.65 9.30 -3.09
N SER A 78 -3.91 10.09 -4.13
CA SER A 78 -3.41 9.91 -5.50
C SER A 78 -1.88 9.82 -5.54
N GLU A 79 -1.22 10.81 -4.95
CA GLU A 79 0.25 10.87 -4.86
C GLU A 79 0.81 9.66 -4.11
N TYR A 80 0.17 9.27 -3.01
CA TYR A 80 0.55 8.09 -2.25
C TYR A 80 0.42 6.81 -3.08
N ILE A 81 -0.73 6.59 -3.74
CA ILE A 81 -0.99 5.40 -4.56
C ILE A 81 0.03 5.31 -5.71
N ALA A 82 0.34 6.44 -6.36
CA ALA A 82 1.34 6.50 -7.42
C ALA A 82 2.75 6.15 -6.90
N SER A 83 3.15 6.71 -5.75
CA SER A 83 4.44 6.41 -5.10
C SER A 83 4.55 4.95 -4.72
N LEU A 84 3.52 4.42 -4.03
CA LEU A 84 3.44 3.03 -3.61
C LEU A 84 3.60 2.09 -4.81
N ARG A 85 2.90 2.36 -5.91
CA ARG A 85 3.00 1.56 -7.13
C ARG A 85 4.43 1.50 -7.68
N SER A 86 5.09 2.66 -7.74
CA SER A 86 6.46 2.76 -8.23
C SER A 86 7.43 1.97 -7.35
N GLU A 87 7.26 2.05 -6.04
CA GLU A 87 8.12 1.39 -5.06
C GLU A 87 7.95 -0.11 -5.05
N VAL A 88 6.70 -0.60 -5.10
CA VAL A 88 6.44 -2.04 -5.19
C VAL A 88 7.04 -2.61 -6.48
N LYS A 89 6.98 -1.88 -7.60
CA LYS A 89 7.66 -2.27 -8.85
C LYS A 89 9.18 -2.30 -8.70
N ALA A 90 9.76 -1.33 -8.00
CA ALA A 90 11.19 -1.30 -7.74
C ALA A 90 11.63 -2.48 -6.85
N LEU A 91 10.85 -2.81 -5.82
CA LEU A 91 11.08 -3.98 -4.97
C LEU A 91 10.96 -5.28 -5.76
N ASP A 92 9.93 -5.40 -6.61
CA ASP A 92 9.75 -6.57 -7.47
C ASP A 92 10.96 -6.77 -8.40
N ALA A 93 11.43 -5.71 -9.05
CA ALA A 93 12.59 -5.75 -9.93
C ALA A 93 13.90 -6.06 -9.19
N ALA A 94 14.02 -5.66 -7.92
CA ALA A 94 15.17 -5.97 -7.07
C ALA A 94 15.12 -7.40 -6.49
N THR A 95 13.95 -8.04 -6.53
CA THR A 95 13.70 -9.39 -6.02
C THR A 95 14.04 -10.42 -7.10
N ASN A 96 14.94 -11.35 -6.79
CA ASN A 96 15.15 -12.51 -7.64
C ASN A 96 14.07 -13.55 -7.32
N ALA A 97 13.16 -13.81 -8.26
CA ALA A 97 12.02 -14.71 -8.08
C ALA A 97 12.43 -16.17 -7.78
N ASP A 98 13.61 -16.62 -8.22
CA ASP A 98 14.11 -17.97 -7.93
C ASP A 98 14.62 -18.10 -6.48
N LEU A 99 15.10 -17.00 -5.90
CA LEU A 99 15.66 -16.96 -4.55
C LEU A 99 14.63 -16.53 -3.50
N ASP A 100 13.71 -15.64 -3.84
CA ASP A 100 12.62 -15.19 -2.97
C ASP A 100 11.28 -15.10 -3.74
N PRO A 101 10.67 -16.25 -4.08
CA PRO A 101 9.39 -16.30 -4.77
C PRO A 101 8.23 -15.74 -3.93
N SER A 102 8.40 -15.59 -2.61
CA SER A 102 7.36 -15.08 -1.72
C SER A 102 7.28 -13.56 -1.79
N THR A 103 8.42 -12.85 -1.78
CA THR A 103 8.45 -11.40 -2.00
C THR A 103 7.97 -11.05 -3.41
N HIS A 104 8.38 -11.79 -4.43
CA HIS A 104 7.91 -11.58 -5.80
C HIS A 104 6.38 -11.70 -5.90
N ARG A 105 5.80 -12.80 -5.37
CA ARG A 105 4.34 -12.98 -5.35
C ARG A 105 3.60 -11.91 -4.57
N MET A 106 4.16 -11.44 -3.44
CA MET A 106 3.58 -10.33 -2.69
C MET A 106 3.56 -9.06 -3.54
N CYS A 107 4.67 -8.70 -4.20
CA CYS A 107 4.74 -7.50 -5.02
C CYS A 107 3.74 -7.54 -6.18
N GLN A 108 3.62 -8.68 -6.85
CA GLN A 108 2.63 -8.87 -7.91
C GLN A 108 1.19 -8.68 -7.39
N ARG A 109 0.87 -9.21 -6.21
CA ARG A 109 -0.45 -9.01 -5.58
C ARG A 109 -0.70 -7.56 -5.19
N LEU A 110 0.30 -6.88 -4.61
CA LEU A 110 0.23 -5.46 -4.27
C LEU A 110 -0.04 -4.61 -5.52
N ILE A 111 0.70 -4.84 -6.62
CA ILE A 111 0.48 -4.14 -7.89
C ILE A 111 -0.95 -4.37 -8.40
N CYS A 112 -1.46 -5.59 -8.35
CA CYS A 112 -2.83 -5.89 -8.75
C CYS A 112 -3.86 -5.12 -7.91
N GLU A 113 -3.75 -5.11 -6.58
CA GLU A 113 -4.71 -4.37 -5.73
C GLU A 113 -4.64 -2.86 -5.97
N ILE A 114 -3.44 -2.31 -6.20
CA ILE A 114 -3.25 -0.89 -6.55
C ILE A 114 -3.90 -0.55 -7.90
N ASP A 115 -3.68 -1.39 -8.91
CA ASP A 115 -4.26 -1.19 -10.24
C ASP A 115 -5.79 -1.34 -10.20
N LEU A 116 -6.32 -2.30 -9.42
CA LEU A 116 -7.76 -2.46 -9.19
C LEU A 116 -8.38 -1.24 -8.51
N LEU A 117 -7.74 -0.68 -7.48
CA LEU A 117 -8.20 0.55 -6.83
C LEU A 117 -8.24 1.73 -7.81
N SER A 118 -7.21 1.84 -8.66
CA SER A 118 -7.11 2.86 -9.71
C SER A 118 -8.22 2.71 -10.77
N ASP A 119 -8.53 1.47 -11.15
CA ASP A 119 -9.64 1.15 -12.06
C ASP A 119 -11.00 1.50 -11.45
N ASP A 120 -11.20 1.16 -10.17
CA ASP A 120 -12.44 1.45 -9.46
C ASP A 120 -12.67 2.95 -9.29
N ALA A 121 -11.63 3.71 -8.94
CA ALA A 121 -11.70 5.17 -8.85
C ALA A 121 -12.13 5.80 -10.18
N ARG A 122 -11.49 5.38 -11.29
CA ARG A 122 -11.85 5.83 -12.64
C ARG A 122 -13.29 5.47 -13.00
N ARG A 123 -13.74 4.25 -12.65
CA ARG A 123 -15.11 3.79 -12.91
C ARG A 123 -16.18 4.62 -12.20
N ILE A 124 -15.88 5.16 -11.03
CA ILE A 124 -16.80 6.00 -10.25
C ILE A 124 -16.58 7.51 -10.44
N GLY A 125 -15.64 7.90 -11.29
CA GLY A 125 -15.36 9.29 -11.66
C GLY A 125 -14.49 10.06 -10.67
N VAL A 126 -13.62 9.37 -9.93
CA VAL A 126 -12.60 9.99 -9.06
C VAL A 126 -11.25 9.92 -9.77
N ASP A 127 -10.53 11.04 -9.76
CA ASP A 127 -9.20 11.16 -10.34
C ASP A 127 -8.13 10.74 -9.31
N LEU A 128 -7.24 9.84 -9.71
CA LEU A 128 -6.13 9.31 -8.92
C LEU A 128 -4.80 9.46 -9.63
#